data_AF-A0A929Y2Y5-F1
#
_entry.id   AF-A0A929Y2Y5-F1
#
_cell.length_a   1.000
_cell.length_b   1.000
_cell.length_c   1.000
_cell.angle_alpha   90.00
_cell.angle_beta   90.00
_cell.angle_gamma   90.00
#
_symmetry.space_group_name_H-M   'P 1'
#
loop_
_entity.id
_entity.type
_entity.pdbx_description
1 polymer ?
#
loop_
_entity_poly.entity_id
_entity_poly.type
_entity_poly.pdbx_seq_one_letter_code
_entity_poly.pdbx_strand_id
1 'polypeptide(L)'
;MLYAVLDTNVLVSAVLAAEKGKSSPPWEVLEFVFAGNVIPVYNEEILQEYREVLHRRKFKFDGKVVDKLVSEIKRIGISQKNLEVNEDFPDKDDAVFFEVAMGAKEEHDDSYLVTGNMKHFPRNPIVVTPAQFICLLSYNLDHLL
;
A
#
# COMPACT_ATOMS: atom_id res chain seq x y z
N MET A 1 -9.75 -8.43 -9.49
CA MET A 1 -8.95 -7.17 -9.43
C MET A 1 -8.79 -6.83 -7.97
N LEU A 2 -7.56 -6.73 -7.46
CA LEU A 2 -7.36 -6.45 -6.03
C LEU A 2 -7.17 -4.95 -5.77
N TYR A 3 -7.56 -4.53 -4.58
CA TYR A 3 -7.41 -3.16 -4.09
C TYR A 3 -6.43 -3.16 -2.93
N ALA A 4 -5.51 -2.20 -2.92
CA ALA A 4 -4.46 -2.16 -1.92
C ALA A 4 -4.30 -0.77 -1.32
N VAL A 5 -4.49 -0.67 -0.01
CA VAL A 5 -3.87 0.40 0.76
C VAL A 5 -2.43 -0.02 1.05
N LEU A 6 -1.45 0.76 0.58
CA LEU A 6 -0.05 0.45 0.80
C LEU A 6 0.45 1.20 2.04
N ASP A 7 0.96 0.48 3.03
CA ASP A 7 1.74 1.12 4.09
C ASP A 7 2.98 1.80 3.46
N THR A 8 3.33 2.98 3.97
CA THR A 8 4.51 3.73 3.55
C THR A 8 5.80 2.89 3.58
N ASN A 9 5.92 1.94 4.51
CA ASN A 9 7.09 1.06 4.60
C ASN A 9 7.25 0.15 3.36
N VAL A 10 6.15 -0.19 2.67
CA VAL A 10 6.16 -0.97 1.44
C VAL A 10 6.73 -0.12 0.33
N LEU A 11 6.30 1.13 0.19
CA LEU A 11 6.83 2.07 -0.81
C LEU A 11 8.32 2.34 -0.59
N VAL A 12 8.73 2.61 0.65
CA VAL A 12 10.16 2.80 0.99
C VAL A 12 10.98 1.58 0.59
N SER A 13 10.49 0.38 0.91
CA SER A 13 11.20 -0.86 0.60
C SER A 13 11.26 -1.15 -0.89
N ALA A 14 10.17 -0.86 -1.62
CA ALA A 14 10.09 -1.01 -3.07
C ALA A 14 11.10 -0.10 -3.78
N VAL A 15 11.15 1.19 -3.42
CA VAL A 15 12.09 2.15 -4.02
C VAL A 15 13.55 1.76 -3.71
N LEU A 16 13.85 1.35 -2.47
CA LEU A 16 15.19 0.87 -2.10
C LEU A 16 15.62 -0.38 -2.87
N ALA A 17 14.68 -1.28 -3.18
CA ALA A 17 14.96 -2.47 -3.97
C ALA A 17 15.25 -2.11 -5.43
N ALA A 18 14.44 -1.23 -6.00
CA ALA A 18 14.63 -0.71 -7.36
C ALA A 18 15.97 -0.01 -7.56
N GLU A 19 16.38 0.88 -6.63
CA GLU A 19 17.69 1.54 -6.68
C GLU A 19 18.87 0.56 -6.64
N LYS A 20 18.68 -0.60 -6.02
CA LYS A 20 19.69 -1.67 -5.94
C LYS A 20 19.60 -2.67 -7.10
N GLY A 21 18.66 -2.49 -8.02
CA GLY A 21 18.38 -3.43 -9.11
C GLY A 21 17.97 -4.82 -8.61
N LYS A 22 17.23 -4.89 -7.49
CA LYS A 22 16.80 -6.15 -6.87
C LYS A 22 15.28 -6.29 -6.96
N SER A 23 14.81 -7.51 -7.28
CA SER A 23 13.42 -7.86 -7.01
C SER A 23 13.19 -8.04 -5.52
N SER A 24 12.01 -7.64 -5.06
CA SER A 24 11.54 -7.89 -3.71
C SER A 24 10.01 -7.88 -3.68
N PRO A 25 9.35 -8.54 -2.73
CA PRO A 25 7.89 -8.51 -2.66
C PRO A 25 7.28 -7.09 -2.63
N PRO A 26 7.82 -6.10 -1.89
CA PRO A 26 7.34 -4.72 -2.01
C PRO A 26 7.46 -4.12 -3.41
N TRP A 27 8.57 -4.40 -4.12
CA TRP A 27 8.77 -3.93 -5.49
C TRP A 27 7.78 -4.58 -6.46
N GLU A 28 7.59 -5.90 -6.36
CA GLU A 28 6.65 -6.65 -7.20
C GLU A 28 5.21 -6.17 -7.01
N VAL A 29 4.79 -5.85 -5.76
CA VAL A 29 3.48 -5.22 -5.53
C VAL A 29 3.34 -3.91 -6.30
N LEU A 30 4.39 -3.07 -6.30
CA LEU A 30 4.37 -1.79 -7.02
C LEU A 30 4.38 -1.99 -8.55
N GLU A 31 5.04 -3.04 -9.05
CA GLU A 31 4.97 -3.43 -10.47
C GLU A 31 3.54 -3.81 -10.87
N PHE A 32 2.83 -4.60 -10.05
CA PHE A 32 1.42 -4.94 -10.29
C PHE A 32 0.49 -3.71 -10.24
N VAL A 33 0.79 -2.74 -9.38
CA VAL A 33 0.09 -1.45 -9.34
C VAL A 33 0.26 -0.72 -10.67
N PHE A 34 1.49 -0.58 -11.17
CA PHE A 34 1.76 0.11 -12.44
C PHE A 34 1.29 -0.66 -13.68
N ALA A 35 1.21 -1.98 -13.60
CA ALA A 35 0.62 -2.82 -14.64
C ALA A 35 -0.92 -2.76 -14.64
N GLY A 36 -1.55 -2.16 -13.63
CA GLY A 36 -3.00 -2.05 -13.50
C GLY A 36 -3.69 -3.33 -13.00
N ASN A 37 -2.94 -4.28 -12.43
CA ASN A 37 -3.48 -5.48 -11.80
C ASN A 37 -3.90 -5.23 -10.34
N VAL A 38 -3.43 -4.14 -9.74
CA VAL A 38 -3.77 -3.68 -8.39
C VAL A 38 -4.19 -2.22 -8.48
N ILE A 39 -5.34 -1.90 -7.90
CA ILE A 39 -5.78 -0.52 -7.75
C ILE A 39 -5.32 0.00 -6.39
N PRO A 40 -4.42 1.00 -6.32
CA PRO A 40 -4.05 1.58 -5.05
C PRO A 40 -5.20 2.40 -4.48
N VAL A 41 -5.45 2.27 -3.19
CA VAL A 41 -6.48 3.00 -2.45
C VAL A 41 -5.78 3.96 -1.48
N TYR A 42 -6.24 5.19 -1.43
CA TYR A 42 -5.65 6.22 -0.59
C TYR A 42 -6.67 7.23 -0.09
N ASN A 43 -6.30 8.01 0.92
CA ASN A 43 -6.87 9.34 1.19
C ASN A 43 -5.74 10.39 1.06
N GLU A 44 -6.05 11.67 1.25
CA GLU A 44 -5.00 12.71 1.17
C GLU A 44 -3.98 12.63 2.32
N GLU A 45 -4.35 12.09 3.48
CA GLU A 45 -3.43 11.90 4.62
C GLU A 45 -2.33 10.89 4.27
N ILE A 46 -2.70 9.74 3.71
CA ILE A 46 -1.79 8.70 3.22
C ILE A 46 -0.87 9.25 2.13
N LEU A 47 -1.42 9.98 1.15
CA LEU A 47 -0.59 10.59 0.10
C LEU A 47 0.39 11.63 0.65
N GLN A 48 -0.01 12.36 1.69
CA GLN A 48 0.85 13.31 2.38
C GLN A 48 1.96 12.58 3.13
N GLU A 49 1.63 11.51 3.85
CA GLU A 49 2.61 10.67 4.54
C GLU A 49 3.63 10.08 3.58
N TYR A 50 3.20 9.57 2.43
CA TYR A 50 4.12 9.08 1.39
C TYR A 50 5.15 10.13 1.01
N ARG A 51 4.71 11.37 0.73
CA ARG A 51 5.62 12.47 0.38
C ARG A 51 6.58 12.74 1.53
N GLU A 52 6.06 12.93 2.74
CA GLU A 52 6.87 13.28 3.90
C GLU A 52 7.92 12.23 4.24
N VAL A 53 7.54 10.96 4.21
CA VAL A 53 8.44 9.86 4.55
C VAL A 53 9.46 9.63 3.46
N LEU A 54 9.06 9.56 2.19
CA LEU A 54 9.97 9.29 1.07
C LEU A 54 10.98 10.45 0.87
N HIS A 55 10.61 11.69 1.19
CA HIS A 55 11.53 12.84 1.16
C HIS A 55 12.51 12.90 2.35
N ARG A 56 12.40 12.00 3.35
CA ARG A 56 13.35 12.00 4.48
C ARG A 56 14.78 11.76 3.99
N ARG A 57 15.69 12.68 4.33
CA ARG A 57 17.11 12.67 3.93
C ARG A 57 17.84 11.35 4.14
N LYS A 58 17.43 10.55 5.14
CA LYS A 58 18.02 9.24 5.43
C LYS A 58 17.90 8.24 4.28
N PHE A 59 16.87 8.37 3.44
CA PHE A 59 16.63 7.48 2.30
C PHE A 59 17.40 7.92 1.05
N LYS A 60 17.69 9.22 0.91
CA LYS A 60 18.45 9.80 -0.20
C LYS A 60 17.82 9.59 -1.59
N PHE A 61 16.51 9.37 -1.65
CA PHE A 61 15.77 9.29 -2.91
C PHE A 61 15.80 10.64 -3.65
N ASP A 62 15.78 10.59 -4.99
CA ASP A 62 15.57 11.79 -5.80
C ASP A 62 14.13 12.31 -5.60
N GLY A 63 14.00 13.56 -5.15
CA GLY A 63 12.70 14.17 -4.88
C GLY A 63 11.77 14.19 -6.09
N LYS A 64 12.29 14.31 -7.32
CA LYS A 64 11.47 14.24 -8.54
C LYS A 64 10.91 12.83 -8.76
N VAL A 65 11.67 11.80 -8.40
CA VAL A 65 11.22 10.40 -8.47
C VAL A 65 10.12 10.17 -7.45
N VAL A 66 10.29 10.67 -6.22
CA VAL A 66 9.27 10.61 -5.16
C VAL A 66 7.98 11.28 -5.60
N ASP A 67 8.06 12.53 -6.08
CA ASP A 67 6.87 13.28 -6.48
C ASP A 67 6.16 12.63 -7.66
N LYS A 68 6.91 12.07 -8.62
CA LYS A 68 6.36 11.32 -9.75
C LYS A 68 5.67 10.04 -9.28
N LEU A 69 6.29 9.27 -8.37
CA LEU A 69 5.71 8.06 -7.80
C LEU A 69 4.36 8.34 -7.12
N VAL A 70 4.33 9.32 -6.20
CA VAL A 70 3.09 9.65 -5.48
C VAL A 70 2.02 10.20 -6.42
N SER A 71 2.42 11.01 -7.41
CA SER A 71 1.47 11.52 -8.42
C SER A 71 0.90 10.40 -9.29
N GLU A 72 1.70 9.40 -9.61
CA GLU A 72 1.27 8.25 -10.42
C GLU A 72 0.32 7.35 -9.63
N ILE A 73 0.61 7.06 -8.36
CA ILE A 73 -0.30 6.35 -7.45
C ILE A 73 -1.65 7.09 -7.36
N LYS A 74 -1.62 8.41 -7.18
CA LYS A 74 -2.84 9.24 -7.17
C LYS A 74 -3.61 9.16 -8.49
N ARG A 75 -2.91 9.08 -9.62
CA ARG A 75 -3.51 9.06 -10.97
C ARG A 75 -4.22 7.74 -11.27
N ILE A 76 -3.66 6.61 -10.84
CA ILE A 76 -4.18 5.26 -11.15
C ILE A 76 -5.06 4.68 -10.03
N GLY A 77 -4.96 5.25 -8.83
CA GLY A 77 -5.71 4.81 -7.66
C GLY A 77 -7.10 5.43 -7.52
N ILE A 78 -7.76 5.03 -6.43
CA ILE A 78 -9.03 5.58 -6.01
C ILE A 78 -8.90 6.24 -4.63
N SER A 79 -9.67 7.31 -4.43
CA SER A 79 -9.76 7.97 -3.13
C SER A 79 -10.85 7.32 -2.30
N GLN A 80 -10.53 6.95 -1.06
CA GLN A 80 -11.45 6.40 -0.08
C GLN A 80 -11.43 7.27 1.18
N LYS A 81 -12.59 7.41 1.83
CA LYS A 81 -12.68 8.07 3.14
C LYS A 81 -12.30 7.10 4.25
N ASN A 82 -11.81 7.64 5.36
CA ASN A 82 -11.62 6.86 6.57
C ASN A 82 -12.97 6.28 7.02
N LEU A 83 -12.98 5.01 7.37
CA LEU A 83 -14.07 4.40 8.12
C LEU A 83 -13.75 4.50 9.60
N GLU A 84 -14.68 5.02 10.40
CA GLU A 84 -14.55 4.96 11.86
C GLU A 84 -14.61 3.50 12.31
N VAL A 85 -13.50 2.97 12.83
CA VAL A 85 -13.43 1.60 13.34
C VAL A 85 -13.28 1.61 14.86
N ASN A 86 -13.98 0.67 15.51
CA ASN A 86 -13.84 0.46 16.95
C ASN A 86 -12.82 -0.66 17.21
N GLU A 87 -11.56 -0.39 16.87
CA GLU A 87 -10.43 -1.30 17.03
C GLU A 87 -9.38 -0.70 17.98
N ASP A 88 -8.68 -1.56 18.73
CA ASP A 88 -7.54 -1.13 19.55
C ASP A 88 -6.26 -1.21 18.72
N PHE A 89 -5.68 -0.03 18.44
CA PHE A 89 -4.50 0.09 17.60
C PHE A 89 -3.21 0.02 18.42
N PRO A 90 -2.32 -0.96 18.13
CA PRO A 90 -0.99 -1.00 18.72
C PRO A 90 -0.16 0.26 18.42
N ASP A 91 -0.25 0.77 17.19
CA ASP A 91 0.28 2.07 16.78
C ASP A 91 -0.86 2.94 16.26
N LYS A 92 -1.11 4.07 16.93
CA LYS A 92 -2.22 4.97 16.59
C LYS A 92 -1.94 5.79 15.35
N ASP A 93 -0.67 6.03 15.03
CA ASP A 93 -0.30 6.82 13.85
C ASP A 93 -0.59 6.02 12.56
N ASP A 94 -0.57 4.68 12.66
CA ASP A 94 -0.86 3.80 11.54
C ASP A 94 -2.38 3.53 11.34
N ALA A 95 -3.25 4.03 12.22
CA ALA A 95 -4.69 3.76 12.17
C ALA A 95 -5.33 4.15 10.83
N VAL A 96 -4.89 5.27 10.24
CA VAL A 96 -5.42 5.80 8.98
C VAL A 96 -5.33 4.81 7.83
N PHE A 97 -4.26 4.01 7.75
CA PHE A 97 -4.12 2.98 6.71
C PHE A 97 -5.17 1.89 6.85
N PHE A 98 -5.45 1.48 8.08
CA PHE A 98 -6.42 0.44 8.37
C PHE A 98 -7.85 0.94 8.13
N GLU A 99 -8.18 2.14 8.60
CA GLU A 99 -9.49 2.77 8.40
C GLU A 99 -9.84 2.93 6.93
N VAL A 100 -8.88 3.39 6.11
CA VAL A 100 -9.04 3.51 4.66
C VAL A 100 -9.20 2.14 4.01
N ALA A 101 -8.43 1.13 4.46
CA ALA A 101 -8.53 -0.23 3.94
C ALA A 101 -9.89 -0.87 4.27
N MET A 102 -10.41 -0.63 5.48
CA MET A 102 -11.74 -1.09 5.89
C MET A 102 -12.84 -0.39 5.11
N GLY A 103 -12.75 0.93 4.89
CA GLY A 103 -13.69 1.65 4.04
C GLY A 103 -13.73 1.09 2.61
N ALA A 104 -12.56 0.83 2.02
CA ALA A 104 -12.49 0.20 0.71
C ALA A 104 -13.03 -1.24 0.72
N LYS A 105 -12.85 -1.97 1.82
CA LYS A 105 -13.38 -3.33 2.00
C LYS A 105 -14.91 -3.38 2.00
N GLU A 106 -15.59 -2.34 2.48
CA GLU A 106 -17.07 -2.25 2.40
C GLU A 106 -17.58 -2.09 0.97
N GLU A 107 -16.81 -1.45 0.08
CA GLU A 107 -17.18 -1.22 -1.32
C GLU A 107 -16.62 -2.30 -2.27
N HIS A 108 -15.49 -2.89 -1.88
CA HIS A 108 -14.70 -3.82 -2.68
C HIS A 108 -14.17 -4.95 -1.79
N ASP A 109 -14.82 -6.12 -1.85
CA ASP A 109 -14.46 -7.31 -1.08
C ASP A 109 -13.00 -7.77 -1.30
N ASP A 110 -12.35 -7.38 -2.39
CA ASP A 110 -10.95 -7.73 -2.67
C ASP A 110 -9.94 -6.65 -2.20
N SER A 111 -10.26 -5.93 -1.12
CA SER A 111 -9.42 -4.87 -0.53
C SER A 111 -8.54 -5.37 0.62
N TYR A 112 -7.28 -4.93 0.62
CA TYR A 112 -6.27 -5.32 1.60
C TYR A 112 -5.41 -4.12 2.02
N LEU A 113 -4.95 -4.17 3.27
CA LEU A 113 -3.84 -3.35 3.75
C LEU A 113 -2.55 -4.14 3.61
N VAL A 114 -1.64 -3.64 2.77
CA VAL A 114 -0.34 -4.28 2.52
C VAL A 114 0.74 -3.58 3.35
N THR A 115 1.36 -4.31 4.27
CA THR A 115 2.36 -3.76 5.22
C THR A 115 3.48 -4.74 5.53
N GLY A 116 4.71 -4.23 5.68
CA GLY A 116 5.82 -4.98 6.28
C GLY A 116 5.84 -4.97 7.81
N ASN A 117 4.96 -4.20 8.47
CA ASN A 117 4.94 -3.93 9.91
C ASN A 117 3.65 -4.43 10.58
N MET A 118 3.25 -5.68 10.31
CA MET A 118 1.96 -6.23 10.78
C MET A 118 1.65 -6.01 12.29
N LYS A 119 2.68 -5.93 13.13
CA LYS A 119 2.55 -5.69 14.58
C LYS A 119 1.99 -4.32 14.96
N HIS A 120 1.95 -3.35 14.04
CA HIS A 120 1.38 -2.02 14.28
C HIS A 120 -0.15 -2.00 14.15
N PHE A 121 -0.73 -3.05 13.57
CA PHE A 121 -2.15 -3.14 13.27
C PHE A 121 -2.87 -4.16 14.16
N PRO A 122 -4.20 -4.01 14.35
CA PRO A 122 -5.01 -5.06 14.94
C PRO A 122 -4.92 -6.35 14.11
N ARG A 123 -5.14 -7.49 14.76
CA ARG A 123 -5.16 -8.79 14.06
C ARG A 123 -6.42 -8.88 13.22
N ASN A 124 -6.27 -8.67 11.91
CA ASN A 124 -7.38 -8.72 10.97
C ASN A 124 -6.93 -9.36 9.64
N PRO A 125 -7.76 -10.21 8.99
CA PRO A 125 -7.43 -10.84 7.71
C PRO A 125 -7.12 -9.89 6.55
N ILE A 126 -7.56 -8.62 6.60
CA ILE A 126 -7.23 -7.65 5.55
C ILE A 126 -5.78 -7.17 5.61
N VAL A 127 -5.10 -7.34 6.75
CA VAL A 127 -3.72 -6.91 6.97
C VAL A 127 -2.79 -8.02 6.51
N VAL A 128 -2.06 -7.77 5.43
CA VAL A 128 -1.21 -8.78 4.77
C VAL A 128 0.19 -8.23 4.51
N THR A 129 1.17 -9.13 4.50
CA THR A 129 2.52 -8.80 3.99
C THR A 129 2.51 -8.68 2.46
N PRO A 130 3.49 -7.96 1.87
CA PRO A 130 3.64 -7.92 0.41
C PRO A 130 3.72 -9.31 -0.23
N ALA A 131 4.40 -10.27 0.40
CA ALA A 131 4.49 -11.64 -0.10
C ALA A 131 3.14 -12.37 -0.07
N GLN A 132 2.36 -12.21 1.01
CA GLN A 132 1.00 -12.76 1.09
C GLN A 132 0.09 -12.13 0.03
N PHE A 133 0.21 -10.81 -0.20
CA PHE A 133 -0.57 -10.11 -1.20
C PHE A 133 -0.28 -10.60 -2.63
N ILE A 134 0.99 -10.86 -2.97
CA ILE A 134 1.37 -11.47 -4.26
C ILE A 134 0.77 -12.87 -4.44
N CYS A 135 0.74 -13.68 -3.38
CA CYS A 135 0.08 -14.99 -3.44
C CYS A 135 -1.42 -14.86 -3.73
N LEU A 136 -2.10 -13.88 -3.11
CA LEU A 136 -3.51 -13.59 -3.37
C LEU A 136 -3.74 -13.13 -4.81
N LEU A 137 -2.86 -12.26 -5.35
CA LEU A 137 -2.90 -11.81 -6.74
C LEU A 137 -2.76 -12.96 -7.72
N SER A 138 -1.77 -13.82 -7.50
CA SER A 138 -1.48 -14.96 -8.38
C SER A 138 -2.68 -15.90 -8.44
N TYR A 139 -3.27 -16.22 -7.28
CA TYR A 139 -4.49 -17.01 -7.20
C TYR A 139 -5.66 -16.35 -7.95
N ASN A 140 -5.89 -15.04 -7.75
CA ASN A 140 -6.96 -14.33 -8.45
C ASN A 140 -6.78 -14.35 -9.98
N LEU A 141 -5.56 -14.15 -10.47
CA LEU A 141 -5.24 -14.15 -11.90
C LEU A 141 -5.41 -15.54 -12.54
N ASP A 142 -4.97 -16.61 -11.86
CA ASP A 142 -5.09 -17.98 -12.36
C ASP A 142 -6.55 -18.46 -12.44
N HIS A 143 -7.46 -17.85 -11.68
CA HIS A 143 -8.89 -18.19 -11.64
C HIS A 143 -9.79 -17.25 -12.45
N LEU A 144 -9.20 -16.30 -13.19
CA LEU A 144 -9.90 -15.43 -14.15
C LEU A 144 -9.79 -15.95 -15.61
N LEU A 145 -9.07 -17.06 -15.83
CA LEU A 145 -8.91 -17.78 -17.10
C LEU A 145 -9.66 -19.11 -17.08
#